data_AF-A0AAD5KTM8-F1
#
_entry.id   AF-A0AAD5KTM8-F1
#
_cell.length_a   1.000
_cell.length_b   1.000
_cell.length_c   1.000
_cell.angle_alpha   90.00
_cell.angle_beta   90.00
_cell.angle_gamma   90.00
#
_symmetry.space_group_name_H-M   'P 1'
#
loop_
_entity.id
_entity.type
_entity.pdbx_description
1 polymer ?
#
loop_
_entity_poly.entity_id
_entity_poly.type
_entity_poly.pdbx_seq_one_letter_code
_entity_poly.pdbx_strand_id
1 'polypeptide(L)'
;MRLPLNNNRLYRQGSFVATVVFIAFAFIFVIQHRTNTQSFGPISGSIRDSEYNLLDVEETDPRFAALAAEKCTIERMNADRLQQDHPCVIEMIRKRYLHPPADVDVPYNLAAPNKADPSVGQAASILNYLGNQTKGFFIECGALDGEHLSNTLYMERTMQWGGVLVEADQTSFGKLLSRRRKAYALPVCLSLHPYPTQVTFKVAYAIGSVQESLDPNQPAKTNSDGQASKETMLTLQCFPIYSILLAIGQTQVDFFSLDVEGHELKILKTVPWHKVDIKTLAVEWDHVGEKPLIDFMGPQGYYVFGRNKVNVGNDLFFAKNDSFHILRDA
;
A
#
# COMPACT_ATOMS: atom_id res chain seq x y z
N MET A 1 41.16 32.99 -55.74
CA MET A 1 42.63 32.94 -55.73
C MET A 1 43.09 32.72 -54.28
N ARG A 2 43.71 31.56 -54.03
CA ARG A 2 44.59 31.16 -52.91
C ARG A 2 44.23 31.41 -51.43
N LEU A 3 44.19 30.28 -50.70
CA LEU A 3 44.43 30.05 -49.27
C LEU A 3 45.82 30.55 -48.79
N PRO A 4 46.06 30.51 -47.46
CA PRO A 4 46.89 29.42 -46.89
C PRO A 4 46.23 28.76 -45.64
N LEU A 5 46.19 27.41 -45.48
CA LEU A 5 47.22 26.47 -44.95
C LEU A 5 47.78 26.95 -43.59
N ASN A 6 47.67 26.26 -42.45
CA ASN A 6 48.04 24.89 -42.04
C ASN A 6 47.47 24.72 -40.59
N ASN A 7 47.26 23.58 -39.93
CA ASN A 7 48.01 22.33 -39.90
C ASN A 7 47.21 21.22 -39.15
N ASN A 8 47.57 19.97 -39.44
CA ASN A 8 47.01 18.70 -39.01
C ASN A 8 47.01 18.41 -37.48
N ARG A 9 46.02 17.63 -37.00
CA ARG A 9 46.21 16.20 -36.62
C ARG A 9 44.91 15.52 -36.16
N LEU A 10 44.62 14.39 -36.81
CA LEU A 10 43.66 13.36 -36.41
C LEU A 10 44.04 12.74 -35.06
N TYR A 11 43.05 12.31 -34.26
CA TYR A 11 43.03 10.96 -33.66
C TYR A 11 41.59 10.51 -33.28
N ARG A 12 41.22 9.39 -33.91
CA ARG A 12 40.21 8.34 -33.64
C ARG A 12 39.14 8.48 -32.54
N GLN A 13 37.90 8.26 -33.00
CA GLN A 13 36.82 7.38 -32.49
C GLN A 13 36.91 6.83 -31.05
N GLY A 14 35.85 7.08 -30.28
CA GLY A 14 35.42 6.29 -29.13
C GLY A 14 33.90 6.25 -29.09
N SER A 15 33.32 5.11 -29.48
CA SER A 15 31.90 4.78 -29.38
C SER A 15 31.54 4.56 -27.91
N PHE A 16 30.59 5.32 -27.37
CA PHE A 16 30.11 5.11 -25.99
C PHE A 16 28.94 4.12 -26.04
N VAL A 17 29.26 2.84 -25.86
CA VAL A 17 28.28 1.78 -25.62
C VAL A 17 27.85 1.89 -24.16
N ALA A 18 26.60 2.28 -23.93
CA ALA A 18 25.98 2.21 -22.61
C ALA A 18 25.63 0.75 -22.31
N THR A 19 26.48 0.08 -21.54
CA THR A 19 26.19 -1.27 -21.01
C THR A 19 25.18 -1.14 -19.87
N VAL A 20 23.94 -1.57 -20.13
CA VAL A 20 22.92 -1.77 -19.09
C VAL A 20 23.33 -3.01 -18.28
N VAL A 21 23.78 -2.80 -17.04
CA VAL A 21 24.02 -3.88 -16.08
C VAL A 21 22.71 -4.13 -15.34
N PHE A 22 22.03 -5.23 -15.67
CA PHE A 22 20.95 -5.77 -14.86
C PHE A 22 21.54 -6.39 -13.58
N ILE A 23 21.29 -5.76 -12.42
CA ILE A 23 21.55 -6.39 -11.12
C ILE A 23 20.22 -6.98 -10.64
N ALA A 24 20.05 -8.28 -10.84
CA ALA A 24 18.99 -9.05 -10.20
C ALA A 24 19.38 -9.28 -8.73
N PHE A 25 18.65 -8.67 -7.79
CA PHE A 25 18.80 -9.00 -6.37
C PHE A 25 18.00 -10.25 -6.03
N ALA A 26 18.70 -11.38 -5.96
CA ALA A 26 18.21 -12.58 -5.31
C ALA A 26 18.40 -12.44 -3.79
N PHE A 27 17.30 -12.35 -3.03
CA PHE A 27 17.36 -12.48 -1.58
C PHE A 27 17.65 -13.94 -1.21
N ILE A 28 18.85 -14.20 -0.71
CA ILE A 28 19.22 -15.48 -0.10
C ILE A 28 18.60 -15.52 1.30
N PHE A 29 17.54 -16.31 1.46
CA PHE A 29 17.06 -16.71 2.79
C PHE A 29 17.99 -17.80 3.34
N VAL A 30 18.72 -17.48 4.40
CA VAL A 30 19.42 -18.50 5.21
C VAL A 30 18.36 -19.19 6.09
N ILE A 31 17.93 -20.38 5.67
CA ILE A 31 17.13 -21.29 6.51
C ILE A 31 18.10 -21.94 7.51
N GLN A 32 18.05 -21.52 8.77
CA GLN A 32 18.65 -22.30 9.86
C GLN A 32 17.67 -23.41 10.25
N HIS A 33 17.93 -24.63 9.80
CA HIS A 33 17.33 -25.83 10.37
C HIS A 33 17.89 -26.03 11.79
N ARG A 34 17.06 -25.79 12.82
CA ARG A 34 17.24 -26.46 14.12
C ARG A 34 16.44 -27.75 14.10
N THR A 35 17.13 -28.86 13.95
CA THR A 35 16.62 -30.18 14.29
C THR A 35 16.55 -30.28 15.82
N ASN A 36 15.34 -30.40 16.36
CA ASN A 36 15.17 -30.91 17.71
C ASN A 36 14.14 -32.02 17.65
N THR A 37 14.64 -33.25 17.57
CA THR A 37 13.88 -34.48 17.67
C THR A 37 13.50 -34.71 19.13
N GLN A 38 12.22 -34.51 19.46
CA GLN A 38 11.60 -35.20 20.58
C GLN A 38 10.37 -35.95 20.06
N SER A 39 10.46 -37.27 20.14
CA SER A 39 9.41 -38.22 19.80
C SER A 39 8.30 -38.18 20.86
N PHE A 40 7.07 -37.89 20.43
CA PHE A 40 5.87 -38.24 21.18
C PHE A 40 4.99 -39.13 20.29
N GLY A 41 4.61 -40.28 20.83
CA GLY A 41 3.81 -41.31 20.17
C GLY A 41 2.35 -40.89 19.91
N PRO A 42 1.57 -41.74 19.22
CA PRO A 42 0.30 -41.34 18.64
C PRO A 42 -0.78 -41.23 19.72
N ILE A 43 -1.37 -40.03 19.87
CA ILE A 43 -2.64 -39.86 20.57
C ILE A 43 -3.74 -39.84 19.50
N SER A 44 -4.47 -40.94 19.42
CA SER A 44 -5.72 -41.05 18.67
C SER A 44 -6.77 -40.14 19.30
N GLY A 45 -7.23 -39.13 18.56
CA GLY A 45 -8.35 -38.29 18.95
C GLY A 45 -8.92 -37.60 17.71
N SER A 46 -10.12 -38.02 17.32
CA SER A 46 -10.93 -37.42 16.26
C SER A 46 -11.07 -35.91 16.47
N ILE A 47 -10.47 -35.11 15.59
CA ILE A 47 -10.80 -33.68 15.47
C ILE A 47 -12.01 -33.62 14.54
N ARG A 48 -13.19 -33.38 15.11
CA ARG A 48 -14.35 -32.93 14.34
C ARG A 48 -14.13 -31.45 14.04
N ASP A 49 -14.18 -31.08 12.76
CA ASP A 49 -14.32 -29.71 12.32
C ASP A 49 -15.60 -29.12 12.92
N SER A 50 -15.48 -28.28 13.93
CA SER A 50 -16.58 -27.44 14.38
C SER A 50 -16.50 -26.11 13.63
N GLU A 51 -17.35 -25.99 12.63
CA GLU A 51 -17.71 -24.73 11.97
C GLU A 51 -18.14 -23.72 13.04
N TYR A 52 -17.30 -22.73 13.34
CA TYR A 52 -17.62 -21.67 14.29
C TYR A 52 -18.59 -20.69 13.63
N ASN A 53 -19.88 -20.93 13.80
CA ASN A 53 -20.93 -20.02 13.36
C ASN A 53 -21.21 -19.00 14.48
N LEU A 54 -20.55 -17.84 14.42
CA LEU A 54 -20.70 -16.77 15.42
C LEU A 54 -22.00 -15.96 15.25
N LEU A 55 -22.91 -16.40 14.39
CA LEU A 55 -24.22 -15.77 14.15
C LEU A 55 -25.31 -16.29 15.10
N ASP A 56 -25.04 -17.31 15.92
CA ASP A 56 -26.00 -17.90 16.87
C ASP A 56 -25.84 -17.40 18.32
N VAL A 57 -25.02 -16.37 18.56
CA VAL A 57 -24.84 -15.84 19.93
C VAL A 57 -25.66 -14.57 20.10
N GLU A 58 -26.80 -14.71 20.78
CA GLU A 58 -27.63 -13.58 21.22
C GLU A 58 -26.77 -12.49 21.88
N GLU A 59 -26.83 -11.30 21.28
CA GLU A 59 -25.97 -10.15 21.48
C GLU A 59 -26.30 -9.36 22.76
N THR A 60 -26.57 -10.02 23.90
CA THR A 60 -27.13 -9.34 25.09
C THR A 60 -26.42 -9.57 26.43
N ASP A 61 -25.36 -10.37 26.52
CA ASP A 61 -24.56 -10.49 27.76
C ASP A 61 -23.23 -9.69 27.68
N PRO A 62 -23.07 -8.60 28.46
CA PRO A 62 -21.85 -7.79 28.52
C PRO A 62 -20.59 -8.58 28.87
N ARG A 63 -20.71 -9.71 29.57
CA ARG A 63 -19.58 -10.57 29.94
C ARG A 63 -19.06 -11.37 28.75
N PHE A 64 -19.93 -11.77 27.83
CA PHE A 64 -19.52 -12.43 26.60
C PHE A 64 -18.86 -11.45 25.61
N ALA A 65 -19.35 -10.21 25.54
CA ALA A 65 -18.70 -9.15 24.77
C ALA A 65 -17.29 -8.83 25.31
N ALA A 66 -17.12 -8.79 26.64
CA ALA A 66 -15.83 -8.59 27.30
C ALA A 66 -14.86 -9.77 27.07
N LEU A 67 -15.35 -11.02 27.17
CA LEU A 67 -14.56 -12.22 26.92
C LEU A 67 -14.17 -12.39 25.44
N ALA A 68 -15.04 -11.97 24.52
CA ALA A 68 -14.72 -11.90 23.09
C ALA A 68 -13.66 -10.83 22.81
N ALA A 69 -13.72 -9.68 23.50
CA ALA A 69 -12.73 -8.60 23.39
C ALA A 69 -11.35 -9.00 23.94
N GLU A 70 -11.26 -9.74 25.06
CA GLU A 70 -10.00 -10.28 25.58
C GLU A 70 -9.33 -11.28 24.61
N LYS A 71 -10.13 -11.93 23.76
CA LYS A 71 -9.65 -12.90 22.78
C LYS A 71 -9.19 -12.29 21.45
N CYS A 72 -9.42 -10.99 21.21
CA CYS A 72 -9.04 -10.32 19.96
C CYS A 72 -7.68 -9.62 20.13
N THR A 73 -6.60 -10.38 20.28
CA THR A 73 -5.23 -9.82 20.39
C THR A 73 -4.52 -9.79 19.03
N ILE A 74 -3.52 -8.91 18.92
CA ILE A 74 -2.65 -8.81 17.75
C ILE A 74 -1.91 -10.13 17.54
N GLU A 75 -1.41 -10.75 18.61
CA GLU A 75 -0.65 -11.99 18.53
C GLU A 75 -1.52 -13.11 17.97
N ARG A 76 -2.75 -13.24 18.47
CA ARG A 76 -3.68 -14.26 18.02
C ARG A 76 -4.10 -14.06 16.57
N MET A 77 -4.47 -12.84 16.17
CA MET A 77 -4.96 -12.61 14.81
C MET A 77 -3.90 -12.93 13.74
N ASN A 78 -2.62 -12.68 14.05
CA ASN A 78 -1.50 -13.00 13.19
C ASN A 78 -1.11 -14.49 13.25
N ALA A 79 -1.03 -15.08 14.46
CA ALA A 79 -0.64 -16.48 14.64
C ALA A 79 -1.67 -17.47 14.05
N ASP A 80 -2.96 -17.21 14.29
CA ASP A 80 -4.06 -18.04 13.83
C ASP A 80 -4.46 -17.73 12.37
N ARG A 81 -3.87 -16.67 11.77
CA ARG A 81 -4.18 -16.20 10.40
C ARG A 81 -5.69 -15.99 10.21
N LEU A 82 -6.29 -15.22 11.11
CA LEU A 82 -7.74 -14.99 11.10
C LEU A 82 -8.19 -14.42 9.75
N GLN A 83 -9.36 -14.86 9.28
CA GLN A 83 -9.92 -14.44 8.00
C GLN A 83 -10.10 -12.91 7.93
N GLN A 84 -10.05 -12.36 6.72
CA GLN A 84 -10.11 -10.90 6.48
C GLN A 84 -11.38 -10.23 7.03
N ASP A 85 -12.49 -10.95 7.09
CA ASP A 85 -13.79 -10.51 7.62
C ASP A 85 -14.05 -10.96 9.06
N HIS A 86 -13.06 -11.55 9.73
CA HIS A 86 -13.21 -11.97 11.11
C HIS A 86 -13.43 -10.75 12.04
N PRO A 87 -14.45 -10.75 12.92
CA PRO A 87 -14.80 -9.61 13.77
C PRO A 87 -13.62 -9.05 14.60
N CYS A 88 -12.77 -9.91 15.17
CA CYS A 88 -11.55 -9.47 15.85
C CYS A 88 -10.62 -8.61 14.98
N VAL A 89 -10.46 -8.92 13.70
CA VAL A 89 -9.60 -8.16 12.79
C VAL A 89 -10.21 -6.78 12.54
N ILE A 90 -11.51 -6.74 12.25
CA ILE A 90 -12.27 -5.50 11.99
C ILE A 90 -12.24 -4.60 13.23
N GLU A 91 -12.53 -5.14 14.41
CA GLU A 91 -12.54 -4.41 15.67
C GLU A 91 -11.13 -3.94 16.08
N MET A 92 -10.09 -4.73 15.80
CA MET A 92 -8.71 -4.32 16.02
C MET A 92 -8.37 -3.08 15.18
N ILE A 93 -8.72 -3.09 13.89
CA ILE A 93 -8.51 -1.94 13.00
C ILE A 93 -9.24 -0.71 13.56
N ARG A 94 -10.55 -0.84 13.84
CA ARG A 94 -11.38 0.28 14.34
C ARG A 94 -10.84 0.88 15.65
N LYS A 95 -10.44 0.04 16.60
CA LYS A 95 -10.08 0.48 17.96
C LYS A 95 -8.64 0.94 18.09
N ARG A 96 -7.72 0.43 17.26
CA ARG A 96 -6.27 0.63 17.45
C ARG A 96 -5.56 1.33 16.31
N TYR A 97 -6.08 1.27 15.09
CA TYR A 97 -5.37 1.73 13.90
C TYR A 97 -6.12 2.79 13.09
N LEU A 98 -7.45 2.87 13.24
CA LEU A 98 -8.26 3.80 12.47
C LEU A 98 -8.27 5.18 13.12
N HIS A 99 -7.56 6.13 12.52
CA HIS A 99 -7.63 7.54 12.91
C HIS A 99 -8.79 8.23 12.18
N PRO A 100 -9.67 8.94 12.90
CA PRO A 100 -10.80 9.62 12.29
C PRO A 100 -10.35 10.82 11.44
N PRO A 101 -11.15 11.26 10.46
CA PRO A 101 -10.98 12.53 9.77
C PRO A 101 -10.86 13.70 10.75
N ALA A 102 -10.11 14.74 10.38
CA ALA A 102 -10.17 16.00 11.11
C ALA A 102 -11.57 16.63 10.96
N ASP A 103 -12.09 17.23 12.02
CA ASP A 103 -13.41 17.88 12.04
C ASP A 103 -13.58 18.85 10.87
N VAL A 104 -14.78 18.88 10.29
CA VAL A 104 -15.10 19.68 9.09
C VAL A 104 -14.74 21.15 9.26
N ASP A 105 -14.93 21.71 10.47
CA ASP A 105 -14.69 23.11 10.78
C ASP A 105 -13.21 23.45 11.01
N VAL A 106 -12.34 22.44 11.15
CA VAL A 106 -10.90 22.64 11.33
C VAL A 106 -10.24 22.78 9.95
N PRO A 107 -9.56 23.89 9.63
CA PRO A 107 -8.89 24.04 8.34
C PRO A 107 -7.78 23.01 8.13
N TYR A 108 -7.56 22.65 6.86
CA TYR A 108 -6.37 21.92 6.43
C TYR A 108 -5.09 22.65 6.85
N ASN A 109 -4.01 21.89 7.08
CA ASN A 109 -2.69 22.42 7.39
C ASN A 109 -1.68 21.99 6.31
N LEU A 110 -1.90 22.49 5.09
CA LEU A 110 -1.10 22.18 3.91
C LEU A 110 0.14 23.07 3.81
N ALA A 111 1.26 22.51 3.35
CA ALA A 111 2.47 23.24 3.01
C ALA A 111 2.29 24.11 1.76
N ALA A 112 1.49 23.66 0.80
CA ALA A 112 1.20 24.33 -0.47
C ALA A 112 -0.32 24.44 -0.70
N PRO A 113 -1.05 25.21 0.13
CA PRO A 113 -2.52 25.28 0.09
C PRO A 113 -3.10 25.76 -1.24
N ASN A 114 -2.32 26.53 -2.01
CA ASN A 114 -2.73 27.06 -3.31
C ASN A 114 -2.49 26.09 -4.47
N LYS A 115 -1.79 24.96 -4.25
CA LYS A 115 -1.69 23.90 -5.26
C LYS A 115 -3.04 23.20 -5.32
N ALA A 116 -3.70 23.27 -6.47
CA ALA A 116 -5.04 22.69 -6.65
C ALA A 116 -4.96 21.17 -6.59
N ASP A 117 -4.22 20.57 -7.53
CA ASP A 117 -3.99 19.13 -7.63
C ASP A 117 -2.51 18.83 -7.34
N PRO A 118 -2.18 18.17 -6.22
CA PRO A 118 -0.81 17.81 -5.94
C PRO A 118 -0.34 16.55 -6.68
N SER A 119 -1.24 15.75 -7.24
CA SER A 119 -0.93 14.54 -8.01
C SER A 119 -0.17 14.86 -9.29
N VAL A 120 0.31 13.82 -9.96
CA VAL A 120 1.05 13.91 -11.24
C VAL A 120 0.21 13.36 -12.39
N GLY A 121 -1.11 13.59 -12.34
CA GLY A 121 -2.07 13.24 -13.41
C GLY A 121 -3.05 12.14 -13.04
N GLN A 122 -2.86 11.45 -11.91
CA GLN A 122 -3.76 10.42 -11.43
C GLN A 122 -5.14 10.99 -11.14
N ALA A 123 -5.24 12.07 -10.36
CA ALA A 123 -6.53 12.63 -10.01
C ALA A 123 -7.33 13.10 -11.23
N ALA A 124 -6.66 13.78 -12.16
CA ALA A 124 -7.26 14.20 -13.43
C ALA A 124 -7.73 13.01 -14.28
N SER A 125 -6.92 11.95 -14.41
CA SER A 125 -7.27 10.77 -15.21
C SER A 125 -8.51 10.05 -14.70
N ILE A 126 -8.57 9.86 -13.37
CA ILE A 126 -9.71 9.22 -12.70
C ILE A 126 -10.97 10.09 -12.79
N LEU A 127 -10.88 11.38 -12.49
CA LEU A 127 -12.05 12.27 -12.53
C LEU A 127 -12.58 12.43 -13.95
N ASN A 128 -11.70 12.53 -14.96
CA ASN A 128 -12.14 12.58 -16.36
C ASN A 128 -12.90 11.31 -16.75
N TYR A 129 -12.41 10.13 -16.37
CA TYR A 129 -13.09 8.87 -16.62
C TYR A 129 -14.46 8.81 -15.93
N LEU A 130 -14.52 9.19 -14.65
CA LEU A 130 -15.74 9.22 -13.84
C LEU A 130 -16.66 10.43 -14.11
N GLY A 131 -16.39 11.21 -15.17
CA GLY A 131 -17.24 12.35 -15.54
C GLY A 131 -17.32 13.46 -14.48
N ASN A 132 -16.21 13.74 -13.78
CA ASN A 132 -16.10 14.68 -12.68
C ASN A 132 -17.11 14.42 -11.55
N GLN A 133 -17.31 13.14 -11.21
CA GLN A 133 -18.14 12.73 -10.09
C GLN A 133 -17.75 13.47 -8.79
N THR A 134 -18.77 13.94 -8.06
CA THR A 134 -18.63 14.46 -6.68
C THR A 134 -19.12 13.43 -5.67
N LYS A 135 -18.73 13.56 -4.40
CA LYS A 135 -19.15 12.68 -3.30
C LYS A 135 -18.79 11.20 -3.52
N GLY A 136 -17.65 10.95 -4.17
CA GLY A 136 -17.10 9.60 -4.27
C GLY A 136 -16.34 9.17 -3.01
N PHE A 137 -15.87 7.93 -3.03
CA PHE A 137 -15.04 7.35 -1.98
C PHE A 137 -13.72 6.83 -2.54
N PHE A 138 -12.60 7.22 -1.93
CA PHE A 138 -11.27 6.74 -2.32
C PHE A 138 -10.59 5.90 -1.23
N ILE A 139 -9.64 5.07 -1.65
CA ILE A 139 -8.57 4.55 -0.80
C ILE A 139 -7.23 4.85 -1.47
N GLU A 140 -6.31 5.45 -0.71
CA GLU A 140 -4.94 5.74 -1.14
C GLU A 140 -3.97 4.99 -0.24
N CYS A 141 -3.24 4.05 -0.81
CA CYS A 141 -2.20 3.28 -0.14
C CYS A 141 -0.85 3.74 -0.67
N GLY A 142 0.04 4.14 0.24
CA GLY A 142 1.21 4.97 -0.09
C GLY A 142 0.93 6.46 0.06
N ALA A 143 0.17 6.85 1.09
CA ALA A 143 -0.31 8.23 1.23
C ALA A 143 0.78 9.25 1.65
N LEU A 144 2.00 8.78 1.95
CA LEU A 144 3.16 9.59 2.27
C LEU A 144 2.85 10.62 3.37
N ASP A 145 3.08 11.91 3.11
CA ASP A 145 2.87 12.99 4.07
C ASP A 145 1.46 13.57 4.01
N GLY A 146 0.55 12.93 3.26
CA GLY A 146 -0.83 13.34 3.06
C GLY A 146 -1.03 14.53 2.13
N GLU A 147 0.02 15.07 1.49
CA GLU A 147 -0.10 16.23 0.61
C GLU A 147 0.78 16.13 -0.64
N HIS A 148 2.09 15.93 -0.45
CA HIS A 148 3.03 15.79 -1.55
C HIS A 148 2.67 14.58 -2.40
N LEU A 149 2.47 14.81 -3.70
CA LEU A 149 2.07 13.80 -4.69
C LEU A 149 0.75 13.07 -4.38
N SER A 150 -0.07 13.56 -3.43
CA SER A 150 -1.31 12.85 -3.07
C SER A 150 -2.26 12.75 -4.27
N ASN A 151 -2.68 11.53 -4.57
CA ASN A 151 -3.58 11.22 -5.67
C ASN A 151 -5.04 11.57 -5.36
N THR A 152 -5.35 11.89 -4.10
CA THR A 152 -6.75 12.05 -3.64
C THR A 152 -7.05 13.41 -3.01
N LEU A 153 -6.03 14.22 -2.67
CA LEU A 153 -6.24 15.50 -1.98
C LEU A 153 -7.16 16.45 -2.77
N TYR A 154 -7.04 16.49 -4.10
CA TYR A 154 -7.91 17.31 -4.94
C TYR A 154 -9.37 16.86 -4.87
N MET A 155 -9.61 15.54 -4.93
CA MET A 155 -10.95 14.95 -4.84
C MET A 155 -11.61 15.26 -3.49
N GLU A 156 -10.83 15.14 -2.42
CA GLU A 156 -11.29 15.44 -1.06
C GLU A 156 -11.68 16.93 -0.91
N ARG A 157 -10.79 17.84 -1.31
CA ARG A 157 -10.97 19.29 -1.13
C ARG A 157 -12.06 19.89 -2.01
N THR A 158 -12.14 19.43 -3.27
CA THR A 158 -12.92 20.12 -4.31
C THR A 158 -14.15 19.32 -4.73
N MET A 159 -14.06 18.00 -4.69
CA MET A 159 -15.12 17.12 -5.19
C MET A 159 -15.99 16.53 -4.06
N GLN A 160 -15.73 16.89 -2.80
CA GLN A 160 -16.43 16.37 -1.61
C GLN A 160 -16.28 14.86 -1.45
N TRP A 161 -15.17 14.29 -1.91
CA TRP A 161 -14.92 12.86 -1.72
C TRP A 161 -14.52 12.57 -0.28
N GLY A 162 -15.04 11.48 0.25
CA GLY A 162 -14.51 10.85 1.47
C GLY A 162 -13.47 9.81 1.11
N GLY A 163 -12.74 9.30 2.10
CA GLY A 163 -11.83 8.20 1.83
C GLY A 163 -10.99 7.75 3.02
N VAL A 164 -10.00 6.93 2.69
CA VAL A 164 -9.00 6.43 3.63
C VAL A 164 -7.60 6.54 3.05
N LEU A 165 -6.66 6.94 3.90
CA LEU A 165 -5.24 7.05 3.63
C LEU A 165 -4.50 5.97 4.43
N VAL A 166 -3.67 5.19 3.77
CA VAL A 166 -2.85 4.15 4.40
C VAL A 166 -1.38 4.48 4.15
N GLU A 167 -0.62 4.63 5.24
CA GLU A 167 0.81 4.91 5.19
C GLU A 167 1.54 4.10 6.27
N ALA A 168 2.56 3.34 5.86
CA ALA A 168 3.27 2.42 6.73
C ALA A 168 4.46 3.11 7.46
N ASP A 169 5.14 4.05 6.79
CA ASP A 169 6.22 4.83 7.40
C ASP A 169 5.64 5.77 8.47
N GLN A 170 6.05 5.53 9.70
CA GLN A 170 5.58 6.27 10.88
C GLN A 170 5.98 7.76 10.82
N THR A 171 7.09 8.08 10.14
CA THR A 171 7.52 9.48 10.00
C THR A 171 6.57 10.23 9.05
N SER A 172 6.30 9.64 7.89
CA SER A 172 5.36 10.16 6.89
C SER A 172 3.94 10.20 7.44
N PHE A 173 3.50 9.15 8.13
CA PHE A 173 2.20 9.13 8.81
C PHE A 173 2.04 10.25 9.84
N GLY A 174 3.08 10.56 10.62
CA GLY A 174 3.06 11.70 11.55
C GLY A 174 2.83 13.03 10.83
N LYS A 175 3.45 13.22 9.65
CA LYS A 175 3.21 14.39 8.80
C LYS A 175 1.80 14.38 8.20
N LEU A 176 1.32 13.23 7.74
CA LEU A 176 -0.03 13.03 7.22
C LEU A 176 -1.09 13.50 8.23
N LEU A 177 -1.00 13.06 9.49
CA LEU A 177 -1.91 13.51 10.54
C LEU A 177 -1.85 15.04 10.73
N SER A 178 -0.66 15.63 10.61
CA SER A 178 -0.48 17.08 10.73
C SER A 178 -1.18 17.87 9.63
N ARG A 179 -1.50 17.26 8.46
CA ARG A 179 -2.21 17.90 7.34
C ARG A 179 -3.70 18.12 7.61
N ARG A 180 -4.26 17.44 8.62
CA ARG A 180 -5.68 17.54 8.99
C ARG A 180 -6.62 17.20 7.84
N ARG A 181 -6.28 16.12 7.12
CA ARG A 181 -7.10 15.54 6.05
C ARG A 181 -8.52 15.22 6.55
N LYS A 182 -9.48 15.26 5.64
CA LYS A 182 -10.90 14.90 5.87
C LYS A 182 -11.20 13.44 5.52
N ALA A 183 -10.15 12.62 5.47
CA ALA A 183 -10.19 11.18 5.27
C ALA A 183 -9.72 10.46 6.53
N TYR A 184 -10.15 9.20 6.68
CA TYR A 184 -9.58 8.31 7.68
C TYR A 184 -8.09 8.07 7.39
N ALA A 185 -7.29 7.77 8.41
CA ALA A 185 -5.87 7.47 8.24
C ALA A 185 -5.47 6.23 9.04
N LEU A 186 -4.62 5.36 8.48
CA LEU A 186 -4.10 4.18 9.17
C LEU A 186 -2.57 4.07 9.05
N PRO A 187 -1.84 3.87 10.17
CA PRO A 187 -0.38 3.69 10.19
C PRO A 187 0.01 2.21 9.98
N VAL A 188 -0.48 1.59 8.91
CA VAL A 188 -0.35 0.13 8.67
C VAL A 188 0.20 -0.16 7.28
N CYS A 189 0.83 -1.32 7.13
CA CYS A 189 1.11 -1.87 5.80
C CYS A 189 -0.08 -2.67 5.26
N LEU A 190 -0.04 -3.01 3.98
CA LEU A 190 -1.02 -3.92 3.38
C LEU A 190 -0.53 -5.35 3.49
N SER A 191 -1.41 -6.25 3.93
CA SER A 191 -1.06 -7.67 3.99
C SER A 191 -0.93 -8.23 2.58
N LEU A 192 0.14 -9.01 2.36
CA LEU A 192 0.35 -9.77 1.12
C LEU A 192 -0.42 -11.10 1.11
N HIS A 193 -1.22 -11.33 2.14
CA HIS A 193 -1.99 -12.53 2.38
C HIS A 193 -3.44 -12.20 2.72
N PRO A 194 -4.39 -13.14 2.54
CA PRO A 194 -5.79 -12.93 2.90
C PRO A 194 -6.06 -13.04 4.42
N TYR A 195 -5.15 -12.52 5.24
CA TYR A 195 -5.22 -12.48 6.72
C TYR A 195 -4.20 -11.44 7.25
N PRO A 196 -4.34 -10.95 8.50
CA PRO A 196 -3.38 -10.02 9.10
C PRO A 196 -1.97 -10.61 9.21
N THR A 197 -0.95 -9.77 9.02
CA THR A 197 0.46 -10.15 9.19
C THR A 197 1.26 -9.07 9.91
N GLN A 198 2.45 -9.39 10.40
CA GLN A 198 3.42 -8.40 10.85
C GLN A 198 4.70 -8.48 10.02
N VAL A 199 5.30 -7.32 9.79
CA VAL A 199 6.62 -7.19 9.16
C VAL A 199 7.56 -6.44 10.09
N THR A 200 8.78 -6.96 10.23
CA THR A 200 9.79 -6.36 11.11
C THR A 200 11.02 -5.96 10.29
N PHE A 201 11.47 -4.72 10.43
CA PHE A 201 12.61 -4.17 9.69
C PHE A 201 13.42 -3.21 10.56
N LYS A 202 14.66 -2.92 10.14
CA LYS A 202 15.52 -1.96 10.87
C LYS A 202 15.02 -0.54 10.61
N VAL A 203 14.96 0.30 11.66
CA VAL A 203 14.51 1.71 11.57
C VAL A 203 15.33 2.54 10.58
N ALA A 204 16.59 2.19 10.33
CA ALA A 204 17.41 2.82 9.28
C ALA A 204 16.79 2.70 7.87
N TYR A 205 15.94 1.70 7.63
CA TYR A 205 15.18 1.53 6.39
C TYR A 205 13.76 2.14 6.46
N ALA A 206 13.32 2.60 7.65
CA ALA A 206 12.00 3.20 7.86
C ALA A 206 11.95 4.67 7.44
N ILE A 207 13.05 5.39 7.64
CA ILE A 207 13.11 6.83 7.36
C ILE A 207 13.22 7.02 5.85
N GLY A 208 12.07 7.17 5.19
CA GLY A 208 11.86 7.57 3.80
C GLY A 208 13.06 7.39 2.88
N SER A 209 13.28 6.18 2.36
CA SER A 209 14.35 5.89 1.41
C SER A 209 14.06 6.49 0.03
N VAL A 210 14.04 7.83 -0.02
CA VAL A 210 14.83 8.57 -1.00
C VAL A 210 16.24 8.01 -0.92
N GLN A 211 16.56 7.16 -1.88
CA GLN A 211 17.80 7.15 -2.65
C GLN A 211 18.96 8.00 -2.09
N GLU A 212 19.52 7.62 -0.94
CA GLU A 212 20.96 7.70 -0.74
C GLU A 212 21.47 6.28 -0.79
N SER A 213 22.12 5.95 -1.91
CA SER A 213 22.97 4.79 -2.08
C SER A 213 23.90 4.66 -0.87
N LEU A 214 23.53 3.81 0.08
CA LEU A 214 24.46 3.32 1.08
C LEU A 214 25.40 2.37 0.35
N ASP A 215 26.57 2.89 -0.01
CA ASP A 215 27.71 2.10 -0.45
C ASP A 215 27.91 0.94 0.55
N PRO A 216 27.89 -0.33 0.11
CA PRO A 216 28.12 -1.49 0.98
C PRO A 216 29.44 -1.45 1.75
N ASN A 217 30.37 -0.56 1.35
CA ASN A 217 31.66 -0.34 2.00
C ASN A 217 31.69 0.83 2.99
N GLN A 218 30.58 1.52 3.26
CA GLN A 218 30.57 2.52 4.33
C GLN A 218 30.56 1.83 5.70
N PRO A 219 31.59 2.03 6.55
CA PRO A 219 31.58 1.50 7.89
C PRO A 219 30.41 2.10 8.66
N ALA A 220 29.69 1.27 9.41
CA ALA A 220 28.63 1.70 10.31
C ALA A 220 29.12 2.90 11.12
N LYS A 221 28.38 4.02 11.09
CA LYS A 221 28.69 5.19 11.90
C LYS A 221 28.69 4.76 13.36
N THR A 222 29.89 4.55 13.92
CA THR A 222 30.09 4.32 15.34
C THR A 222 29.82 5.65 16.04
N ASN A 223 28.95 5.64 17.04
CA ASN A 223 28.91 6.75 17.98
C ASN A 223 30.31 6.87 18.61
N SER A 224 30.70 8.09 18.98
CA SER A 224 32.01 8.46 19.54
C SER A 224 32.44 7.67 20.79
N ASP A 225 31.59 6.79 21.31
CA ASP A 225 31.81 5.98 22.51
C ASP A 225 32.01 4.47 22.23
N GLY A 226 32.22 4.06 20.97
CA GLY A 226 32.55 2.66 20.64
C GLY A 226 31.44 1.64 20.92
N GLN A 227 30.24 2.08 21.27
CA GLN A 227 29.06 1.23 21.39
C GLN A 227 28.42 1.06 20.02
N ALA A 228 28.22 -0.20 19.62
CA ALA A 228 27.37 -0.53 18.47
C ALA A 228 26.03 0.18 18.64
N SER A 229 25.62 0.94 17.63
CA SER A 229 24.30 1.58 17.64
C SER A 229 23.27 0.48 17.86
N LYS A 230 22.46 0.63 18.91
CA LYS A 230 21.41 -0.33 19.25
C LYS A 230 20.44 -0.38 18.07
N GLU A 231 20.55 -1.42 17.25
CA GLU A 231 19.72 -1.59 16.06
C GLU A 231 18.26 -1.61 16.50
N THR A 232 17.54 -0.53 16.23
CA THR A 232 16.12 -0.44 16.57
C THR A 232 15.35 -1.13 15.46
N MET A 233 14.65 -2.21 15.81
CA MET A 233 13.71 -2.89 14.91
C MET A 233 12.34 -2.25 15.08
N LEU A 234 11.69 -1.94 13.96
CA LEU A 234 10.29 -1.53 13.91
C LEU A 234 9.47 -2.72 13.42
N THR A 235 8.39 -3.04 14.14
CA THR A 235 7.40 -4.02 13.68
C THR A 235 6.13 -3.28 13.30
N LEU A 236 5.69 -3.46 12.05
CA LEU A 236 4.44 -2.91 11.54
C LEU A 236 3.40 -4.01 11.41
N GLN A 237 2.18 -3.68 11.81
CA GLN A 237 1.02 -4.49 11.54
C GLN A 237 0.56 -4.22 10.10
N CYS A 238 0.27 -5.29 9.36
CA CYS A 238 -0.37 -5.22 8.06
C CYS A 238 -1.77 -5.80 8.10
N PHE A 239 -2.69 -5.20 7.36
CA PHE A 239 -4.06 -5.70 7.20
C PHE A 239 -4.39 -5.89 5.72
N PRO A 240 -5.18 -6.91 5.37
CA PRO A 240 -5.77 -7.01 4.05
C PRO A 240 -6.68 -5.81 3.75
N ILE A 241 -6.74 -5.37 2.49
CA ILE A 241 -7.60 -4.24 2.08
C ILE A 241 -9.06 -4.46 2.43
N TYR A 242 -9.55 -5.69 2.26
CA TYR A 242 -10.94 -5.99 2.58
C TYR A 242 -11.25 -5.76 4.07
N SER A 243 -10.31 -6.10 4.97
CA SER A 243 -10.46 -5.84 6.40
C SER A 243 -10.55 -4.35 6.71
N ILE A 244 -9.74 -3.52 6.05
CA ILE A 244 -9.75 -2.06 6.22
C ILE A 244 -11.08 -1.47 5.74
N LEU A 245 -11.54 -1.91 4.57
CA LEU A 245 -12.84 -1.52 3.99
C LEU A 245 -14.02 -1.87 4.93
N LEU A 246 -14.03 -3.09 5.49
CA LEU A 246 -15.04 -3.50 6.46
C LEU A 246 -14.98 -2.70 7.77
N ALA A 247 -13.77 -2.36 8.23
CA ALA A 247 -13.59 -1.54 9.44
C ALA A 247 -14.22 -0.14 9.28
N ILE A 248 -14.14 0.43 8.08
CA ILE A 248 -14.75 1.72 7.74
C ILE A 248 -16.25 1.57 7.42
N GLY A 249 -16.71 0.36 7.09
CA GLY A 249 -18.09 0.11 6.67
C GLY A 249 -18.35 0.49 5.22
N GLN A 250 -17.31 0.43 4.37
CA GLN A 250 -17.40 0.78 2.95
C GLN A 250 -16.80 -0.32 2.10
N THR A 251 -17.58 -0.89 1.17
CA THR A 251 -17.10 -1.88 0.18
C THR A 251 -17.25 -1.40 -1.27
N GLN A 252 -17.83 -0.22 -1.47
CA GLN A 252 -17.90 0.48 -2.75
C GLN A 252 -16.84 1.58 -2.77
N VAL A 253 -15.92 1.49 -3.72
CA VAL A 253 -14.78 2.39 -3.87
C VAL A 253 -14.81 2.96 -5.27
N ASP A 254 -14.88 4.27 -5.40
CA ASP A 254 -14.83 4.92 -6.71
C ASP A 254 -13.40 4.96 -7.24
N PHE A 255 -12.41 5.19 -6.36
CA PHE A 255 -10.99 5.22 -6.73
C PHE A 255 -10.10 4.50 -5.72
N PHE A 256 -9.31 3.54 -6.20
CA PHE A 256 -8.23 2.92 -5.44
C PHE A 256 -6.86 3.30 -6.03
N SER A 257 -6.12 4.16 -5.32
CA SER A 257 -4.70 4.42 -5.59
C SER A 257 -3.85 3.40 -4.83
N LEU A 258 -3.11 2.55 -5.55
CA LEU A 258 -2.24 1.51 -4.99
C LEU A 258 -0.80 1.74 -5.44
N ASP A 259 -0.02 2.33 -4.55
CA ASP A 259 1.39 2.65 -4.74
C ASP A 259 2.16 2.28 -3.47
N VAL A 260 2.73 1.07 -3.45
CA VAL A 260 3.33 0.48 -2.24
C VAL A 260 4.68 -0.17 -2.55
N GLU A 261 5.36 0.37 -3.56
CA GLU A 261 6.76 0.09 -3.88
C GLU A 261 7.01 -1.42 -4.16
N GLY A 262 6.19 -2.00 -5.04
CA GLY A 262 6.45 -3.30 -5.68
C GLY A 262 5.69 -4.50 -5.12
N HIS A 263 4.66 -4.26 -4.31
CA HIS A 263 3.81 -5.30 -3.74
C HIS A 263 2.39 -5.32 -4.30
N GLU A 264 2.10 -4.50 -5.30
CA GLU A 264 0.78 -4.20 -5.83
C GLU A 264 0.07 -5.47 -6.28
N LEU A 265 0.70 -6.29 -7.12
CA LEU A 265 0.11 -7.53 -7.62
C LEU A 265 -0.17 -8.55 -6.49
N LYS A 266 0.67 -8.62 -5.47
CA LYS A 266 0.44 -9.53 -4.34
C LYS A 266 -0.76 -9.07 -3.52
N ILE A 267 -0.91 -7.76 -3.32
CA ILE A 267 -2.05 -7.17 -2.61
C ILE A 267 -3.34 -7.34 -3.40
N LEU A 268 -3.33 -7.07 -4.72
CA LEU A 268 -4.49 -7.28 -5.59
C LEU A 268 -4.98 -8.74 -5.57
N LYS A 269 -4.08 -9.70 -5.42
CA LYS A 269 -4.42 -11.13 -5.25
C LYS A 269 -5.12 -11.46 -3.94
N THR A 270 -5.08 -10.59 -2.94
CA THR A 270 -5.78 -10.78 -1.66
C THR A 270 -7.22 -10.27 -1.68
N VAL A 271 -7.58 -9.41 -2.64
CA VAL A 271 -8.90 -8.78 -2.70
C VAL A 271 -9.96 -9.83 -3.07
N PRO A 272 -11.02 -10.01 -2.25
CA PRO A 272 -12.15 -10.84 -2.63
C PRO A 272 -13.05 -10.05 -3.58
N TRP A 273 -12.74 -10.06 -4.88
CA TRP A 273 -13.39 -9.25 -5.93
C TRP A 273 -14.92 -9.46 -6.07
N HIS A 274 -15.48 -10.51 -5.48
CA HIS A 274 -16.93 -10.75 -5.40
C HIS A 274 -17.61 -10.05 -4.20
N LYS A 275 -16.84 -9.54 -3.22
CA LYS A 275 -17.32 -8.86 -2.01
C LYS A 275 -17.00 -7.36 -2.01
N VAL A 276 -16.19 -6.88 -2.95
CA VAL A 276 -15.72 -5.50 -3.04
C VAL A 276 -15.98 -4.97 -4.44
N ASP A 277 -16.53 -3.77 -4.51
CA ASP A 277 -16.79 -3.07 -5.77
C ASP A 277 -15.86 -1.86 -5.90
N ILE A 278 -14.84 -1.96 -6.75
CA ILE A 278 -13.91 -0.87 -7.04
C ILE A 278 -14.16 -0.42 -8.48
N LYS A 279 -14.52 0.83 -8.71
CA LYS A 279 -14.81 1.33 -10.06
C LYS A 279 -13.54 1.60 -10.85
N THR A 280 -12.58 2.29 -10.23
CA THR A 280 -11.32 2.64 -10.89
C THR A 280 -10.12 2.40 -9.98
N LEU A 281 -8.98 2.07 -10.59
CA LEU A 281 -7.70 1.91 -9.92
C LEU A 281 -6.61 2.67 -10.65
N ALA A 282 -5.68 3.24 -9.89
CA ALA A 282 -4.34 3.60 -10.35
C ALA A 282 -3.37 2.68 -9.62
N VAL A 283 -2.57 1.93 -10.38
CA VAL A 283 -1.65 0.94 -9.81
C VAL A 283 -0.24 1.21 -10.35
N GLU A 284 0.69 1.44 -9.44
CA GLU A 284 2.11 1.58 -9.76
C GLU A 284 2.64 0.26 -10.35
N TRP A 285 3.48 0.31 -11.38
CA TRP A 285 3.99 -0.90 -12.04
C TRP A 285 5.50 -0.98 -12.18
N ASP A 286 6.27 -0.02 -11.67
CA ASP A 286 7.73 0.08 -11.91
C ASP A 286 8.50 -1.17 -11.47
N HIS A 287 8.03 -1.80 -10.40
CA HIS A 287 8.66 -2.96 -9.79
C HIS A 287 8.12 -4.32 -10.29
N VAL A 288 6.90 -4.35 -10.82
CA VAL A 288 6.19 -5.59 -11.21
C VAL A 288 6.08 -5.76 -12.73
N GLY A 289 6.13 -4.65 -13.47
CA GLY A 289 5.85 -4.57 -14.90
C GLY A 289 4.35 -4.47 -15.21
N GLU A 290 4.01 -3.88 -16.36
CA GLU A 290 2.61 -3.71 -16.79
C GLU A 290 1.89 -5.06 -16.99
N LYS A 291 2.56 -6.02 -17.66
CA LYS A 291 1.91 -7.25 -18.14
C LYS A 291 1.32 -8.11 -17.01
N PRO A 292 2.04 -8.41 -15.91
CA PRO A 292 1.47 -9.21 -14.83
C PRO A 292 0.23 -8.60 -14.17
N LEU A 293 0.16 -7.27 -14.09
CA LEU A 293 -1.02 -6.57 -13.57
C LEU A 293 -2.20 -6.71 -14.53
N ILE A 294 -1.98 -6.45 -15.83
CA ILE A 294 -3.02 -6.56 -16.86
C ILE A 294 -3.56 -7.99 -16.94
N ASP A 295 -2.68 -8.99 -16.96
CA ASP A 295 -3.05 -10.41 -17.03
C ASP A 295 -3.90 -10.83 -15.82
N PHE A 296 -3.64 -10.27 -14.63
CA PHE A 296 -4.39 -10.57 -13.42
C PHE A 296 -5.74 -9.84 -13.38
N MET A 297 -5.76 -8.55 -13.70
CA MET A 297 -6.93 -7.68 -13.59
C MET A 297 -8.01 -8.00 -14.63
N GLY A 298 -7.62 -8.43 -15.84
CA GLY A 298 -8.55 -8.79 -16.93
C GLY A 298 -9.62 -9.81 -16.49
N PRO A 299 -9.25 -10.99 -15.98
CA PRO A 299 -10.19 -11.97 -15.45
C PRO A 299 -11.05 -11.49 -14.28
N GLN A 300 -10.64 -10.45 -13.55
CA GLN A 300 -11.45 -9.83 -12.48
C GLN A 300 -12.48 -8.83 -13.03
N GLY A 301 -12.57 -8.68 -14.35
CA GLY A 301 -13.51 -7.78 -15.02
C GLY A 301 -13.01 -6.34 -15.13
N TYR A 302 -11.70 -6.12 -15.21
CA TYR A 302 -11.13 -4.78 -15.39
C TYR A 302 -10.37 -4.66 -16.71
N TYR A 303 -10.34 -3.45 -17.26
CA TYR A 303 -9.55 -3.12 -18.44
C TYR A 303 -8.70 -1.88 -18.20
N VAL A 304 -7.60 -1.74 -18.93
CA VAL A 304 -6.76 -0.53 -18.87
C VAL A 304 -7.38 0.56 -19.73
N PHE A 305 -7.75 1.69 -19.15
CA PHE A 305 -8.25 2.86 -19.89
C PHE A 305 -7.19 3.95 -20.07
N GLY A 306 -6.08 3.89 -19.34
CA GLY A 306 -5.02 4.89 -19.42
C GLY A 306 -3.70 4.43 -18.83
N ARG A 307 -2.64 5.20 -19.09
CA ARG A 307 -1.31 5.02 -18.53
C ARG A 307 -0.73 6.37 -18.16
N ASN A 308 -0.04 6.44 -17.03
CA ASN A 308 0.77 7.59 -16.66
C ASN A 308 2.24 7.19 -16.69
N LYS A 309 3.09 7.99 -17.33
CA LYS A 309 4.54 7.80 -17.30
C LYS A 309 5.22 9.09 -16.91
N VAL A 310 5.68 9.17 -15.68
CA VAL A 310 6.33 10.36 -15.13
C VAL A 310 7.63 9.98 -14.43
N ASN A 311 8.47 10.97 -14.12
CA ASN A 311 9.80 10.73 -13.53
C ASN A 311 9.75 10.17 -12.09
N VAL A 312 8.57 10.14 -11.48
CA VAL A 312 8.37 9.76 -10.07
C VAL A 312 7.61 8.45 -9.90
N GLY A 313 7.29 7.76 -11.00
CA GLY A 313 6.53 6.50 -11.00
C GLY A 313 5.75 6.33 -12.30
N ASN A 314 5.38 5.11 -12.65
CA ASN A 314 4.48 4.84 -13.75
C ASN A 314 3.22 4.10 -13.26
N ASP A 315 2.06 4.57 -13.71
CA ASP A 315 0.75 4.02 -13.34
C ASP A 315 0.06 3.34 -14.52
N LEU A 316 -0.65 2.26 -14.22
CA LEU A 316 -1.75 1.76 -15.04
C LEU A 316 -3.08 2.20 -14.44
N PHE A 317 -3.94 2.78 -15.28
CA PHE A 317 -5.30 3.11 -14.89
C PHE A 317 -6.27 2.02 -15.34
N PHE A 318 -6.91 1.37 -14.38
CA PHE A 318 -7.92 0.33 -14.61
C PHE A 318 -9.32 0.86 -14.33
N ALA A 319 -10.29 0.39 -15.10
CA ALA A 319 -11.70 0.57 -14.81
C ALA A 319 -12.44 -0.76 -14.86
N LYS A 320 -13.45 -0.90 -13.99
CA LYS A 320 -14.33 -2.05 -13.97
C LYS A 320 -15.16 -2.07 -15.26
N ASN A 321 -15.39 -3.25 -15.80
CA ASN A 321 -16.21 -3.46 -16.98
C ASN A 321 -17.68 -3.41 -16.58
N ASP A 322 -18.19 -2.21 -16.32
CA ASP A 322 -19.61 -1.93 -16.18
C ASP A 322 -20.17 -1.45 -17.53
N SER A 323 -21.39 -1.87 -17.87
CA SER A 323 -22.00 -1.63 -19.19
C SER A 323 -22.25 -0.14 -19.50
N PHE A 324 -21.86 0.78 -18.62
CA PHE A 324 -22.07 2.23 -18.74
C PHE A 324 -21.18 2.89 -19.80
N HIS A 325 -19.99 2.34 -20.07
CA HIS A 325 -19.06 2.93 -21.07
C HIS A 325 -19.13 2.25 -22.44
N ILE A 326 -19.60 1.00 -22.54
CA ILE A 326 -19.75 0.27 -23.81
C ILE A 326 -20.77 0.96 -24.74
N LEU A 327 -21.68 1.78 -24.20
CA LEU A 327 -22.72 2.49 -24.96
C LEU A 327 -22.33 3.91 -25.41
N ARG A 328 -21.13 4.40 -25.07
CA ARG A 328 -20.65 5.71 -25.58
C ARG A 328 -19.85 5.63 -26.87
N ASP A 329 -19.38 4.43 -27.22
CA ASP A 329 -18.61 4.15 -28.43
C ASP A 329 -19.40 3.30 -29.45
N ALA A 330 -20.73 3.17 -29.28
CA ALA A 330 -21.63 2.41 -30.16
C ALA A 330 -22.54 3.31 -31.01
#